data_AF-A0A699UNV9-F1
#
_entry.id   AF-A0A699UNV9-F1
#
_cell.length_a   1.000
_cell.length_b   1.000
_cell.length_c   1.000
_cell.angle_alpha   90.00
_cell.angle_beta   90.00
_cell.angle_gamma   90.00
#
_symmetry.space_group_name_H-M   'P 1'
#
loop_
_entity.id
_entity.type
_entity.pdbx_description
1 polymer ?
#
loop_
_entity_poly.entity_id
_entity_poly.type
_entity_poly.pdbx_seq_one_letter_code
_entity_poly.pdbx_strand_id
1 'polypeptide(L)'
;VEDDDDNKEIMAEGDNVRTIVKFLSHEQSKEREEAVSLLYELSKLESLSDKIGSVNGAILILVGMTSSKSENVLTVEKADKTLENLEKNENNVRQMAENGRLQPLLTLLLEGTTYISFHILMLY
;
A
#
# COMPACT_ATOMS: atom_id res chain seq x y z
N VAL A 1 -0.31 30.89 14.23
CA VAL A 1 0.33 29.70 14.86
C VAL A 1 -0.66 28.56 14.75
N GLU A 2 -0.84 28.05 13.53
CA GLU A 2 -1.78 26.95 13.23
C GLU A 2 -1.09 25.78 12.50
N ASP A 3 0.22 25.88 12.23
CA ASP A 3 0.99 24.84 11.51
C ASP A 3 1.62 23.75 12.40
N ASP A 4 1.46 23.83 13.73
CA ASP A 4 2.16 22.93 14.69
C ASP A 4 1.30 21.73 15.13
N ASP A 5 -0.02 21.80 14.99
CA ASP A 5 -0.93 20.71 15.41
C ASP A 5 -1.07 19.66 14.30
N ASP A 6 -1.30 20.09 13.06
CA ASP A 6 -1.34 19.21 11.89
C ASP A 6 -0.03 18.43 11.71
N ASN A 7 1.12 19.08 11.94
CA ASN A 7 2.42 18.42 11.78
C ASN A 7 2.67 17.37 12.89
N LYS A 8 2.13 17.59 14.10
CA LYS A 8 2.18 16.62 15.21
C LYS A 8 1.24 15.45 14.97
N GLU A 9 0.04 15.70 14.45
CA GLU A 9 -0.93 14.66 14.12
C GLU A 9 -0.39 13.77 12.98
N ILE A 10 0.15 14.38 11.93
CA ILE A 10 0.85 13.67 10.85
C ILE A 10 2.02 12.86 11.42
N MET A 11 2.86 13.40 12.31
CA MET A 11 3.95 12.63 12.91
C MET A 11 3.44 11.45 13.76
N ALA A 12 2.40 11.66 14.57
CA ALA A 12 1.80 10.62 15.41
C ALA A 12 1.19 9.48 14.57
N GLU A 13 0.50 9.80 13.47
CA GLU A 13 -0.03 8.81 12.53
C GLU A 13 1.10 8.02 11.85
N GLY A 14 2.23 8.66 11.55
CA GLY A 14 3.39 8.00 10.93
C GLY A 14 4.08 7.00 11.85
N ASP A 15 4.20 7.38 13.12
CA ASP A 15 4.76 6.49 14.15
C ASP A 15 3.82 5.32 14.47
N ASN A 16 2.51 5.54 14.40
CA ASN A 16 1.51 4.48 14.52
C ASN A 16 1.62 3.47 13.37
N VAL A 17 1.68 3.94 12.11
CA VAL A 17 1.80 3.04 10.94
C VAL A 17 3.12 2.27 10.97
N ARG A 18 4.24 2.92 11.31
CA ARG A 18 5.55 2.25 11.46
C ARG A 18 5.49 1.14 12.51
N THR A 19 4.79 1.38 13.62
CA THR A 19 4.63 0.40 14.69
C THR A 19 3.79 -0.79 14.21
N ILE A 20 2.71 -0.55 13.47
CA ILE A 20 1.88 -1.62 12.89
C ILE A 20 2.69 -2.46 11.89
N VAL A 21 3.51 -1.84 11.05
CA VAL A 21 4.38 -2.55 10.09
C VAL A 21 5.40 -3.44 10.81
N LYS A 22 5.92 -3.05 11.97
CA LYS A 22 6.80 -3.91 12.78
C LYS A 22 6.11 -5.20 13.21
N PHE A 23 4.84 -5.15 13.58
CA PHE A 23 4.06 -6.34 13.94
C PHE A 23 3.86 -7.30 12.76
N LEU A 24 4.00 -6.83 11.50
CA LEU A 24 3.97 -7.72 10.34
C LEU A 24 5.15 -8.69 10.28
N SER A 25 6.27 -8.34 10.91
CA SER A 25 7.47 -9.18 10.96
C SER A 25 7.38 -10.30 12.01
N HIS A 26 6.31 -10.32 12.82
CA HIS A 26 6.08 -11.38 13.81
C HIS A 26 5.41 -12.57 13.11
N GLU A 27 6.23 -13.48 12.59
CA GLU A 27 5.72 -14.64 11.83
C GLU A 27 4.73 -15.49 12.64
N GLN A 28 3.62 -15.85 11.99
CA GLN A 28 2.59 -16.78 12.50
C GLN A 28 1.98 -16.40 13.85
N SER A 29 1.84 -15.10 14.13
CA SER A 29 1.19 -14.59 15.34
C SER A 29 -0.22 -14.05 15.08
N LYS A 30 -1.06 -14.08 16.12
CA LYS A 30 -2.36 -13.39 16.10
C LYS A 30 -2.21 -11.88 15.89
N GLU A 31 -1.14 -11.31 16.45
CA GLU A 31 -0.78 -9.90 16.32
C GLU A 31 -0.58 -9.50 14.86
N ARG A 32 0.05 -10.37 14.05
CA ARG A 32 0.24 -10.12 12.62
C ARG A 32 -1.09 -10.09 11.87
N GLU A 33 -2.01 -11.01 12.15
CA GLU A 33 -3.34 -11.03 11.53
C GLU A 33 -4.12 -9.74 11.84
N GLU A 34 -4.05 -9.28 13.08
CA GLU A 34 -4.70 -8.03 13.52
C GLU A 34 -4.02 -6.81 12.91
N ALA A 35 -2.69 -6.80 12.82
CA ALA A 35 -1.93 -5.74 12.17
C ALA A 35 -2.29 -5.61 10.68
N VAL A 36 -2.36 -6.71 9.93
CA VAL A 36 -2.81 -6.68 8.52
C VAL A 36 -4.25 -6.20 8.42
N SER A 37 -5.12 -6.64 9.32
CA SER A 37 -6.51 -6.19 9.35
C SER A 37 -6.63 -4.69 9.57
N LEU A 38 -5.84 -4.14 10.49
CA LEU A 38 -5.80 -2.72 10.76
C LEU A 38 -5.23 -1.94 9.57
N LEU A 39 -4.14 -2.41 8.96
CA LEU A 39 -3.58 -1.78 7.75
C LEU A 39 -4.58 -1.74 6.60
N TYR A 40 -5.35 -2.80 6.40
CA TYR A 40 -6.42 -2.80 5.40
C TYR A 40 -7.44 -1.70 5.68
N GLU A 41 -7.93 -1.56 6.92
CA GLU A 41 -8.88 -0.52 7.27
C GLU A 41 -8.30 0.89 7.08
N LEU A 42 -7.05 1.12 7.50
CA LEU A 42 -6.37 2.41 7.34
C LEU A 42 -6.11 2.75 5.87
N SER A 43 -5.72 1.77 5.05
CA SER A 43 -5.39 1.96 3.63
C SER A 43 -6.56 2.47 2.78
N LYS A 44 -7.81 2.39 3.27
CA LYS A 44 -8.98 2.94 2.57
C LYS A 44 -8.94 4.47 2.51
N LEU A 45 -8.22 5.12 3.43
CA LEU A 45 -7.98 6.55 3.43
C LEU A 45 -6.68 6.85 2.67
N GLU A 46 -6.75 7.78 1.73
CA GLU A 46 -5.64 8.09 0.81
C GLU A 46 -4.40 8.63 1.54
N SER A 47 -4.58 9.51 2.53
CA SER A 47 -3.47 10.03 3.35
C SER A 47 -2.73 8.91 4.10
N LEU A 48 -3.45 7.88 4.53
CA LEU A 48 -2.88 6.74 5.25
C LEU A 48 -2.33 5.68 4.30
N SER A 49 -2.89 5.48 3.11
CA SER A 49 -2.31 4.56 2.11
C SER A 49 -0.93 5.04 1.66
N ASP A 50 -0.77 6.35 1.43
CA ASP A 50 0.53 6.98 1.16
C ASP A 50 1.50 6.77 2.33
N LYS A 51 1.00 6.95 3.56
CA LYS A 51 1.77 6.71 4.78
C LYS A 51 2.30 5.28 4.85
N ILE A 52 1.42 4.30 4.63
CA ILE A 52 1.75 2.88 4.68
C ILE A 52 2.80 2.54 3.63
N GLY A 53 2.62 3.01 2.39
CA GLY A 53 3.57 2.79 1.30
C GLY A 53 4.93 3.49 1.50
N SER A 54 4.96 4.58 2.28
CA SER A 54 6.20 5.28 2.64
C SER A 54 7.03 4.56 3.71
N VAL A 55 6.45 3.60 4.44
CA VAL A 55 7.19 2.85 5.46
C VAL A 55 8.06 1.80 4.78
N ASN A 56 9.38 1.95 4.96
CA ASN A 56 10.37 1.02 4.43
C ASN A 56 10.04 -0.44 4.73
N GLY A 57 9.98 -1.26 3.69
CA GLY A 57 9.71 -2.70 3.79
C GLY A 57 8.24 -3.08 3.92
N ALA A 58 7.31 -2.14 4.12
CA ALA A 58 5.88 -2.45 4.25
C ALA A 58 5.34 -3.19 3.01
N ILE A 59 5.62 -2.66 1.81
CA ILE A 59 5.17 -3.25 0.55
C ILE A 59 5.81 -4.63 0.32
N LEU A 60 7.11 -4.78 0.58
CA LEU A 60 7.82 -6.07 0.48
C LEU A 60 7.15 -7.13 1.37
N ILE A 61 6.87 -6.79 2.63
CA ILE A 61 6.25 -7.74 3.57
C ILE A 61 4.85 -8.12 3.10
N LEU A 62 4.02 -7.13 2.72
CA LEU A 62 2.67 -7.38 2.24
C LEU A 62 2.66 -8.27 0.98
N VAL A 63 3.55 -8.04 0.02
CA VAL A 63 3.69 -8.88 -1.18
C VAL A 63 4.17 -10.30 -0.81
N GLY A 64 5.08 -10.43 0.15
CA GLY A 64 5.50 -11.73 0.67
C GLY A 64 4.33 -12.50 1.30
N MET A 65 3.45 -11.80 2.03
CA MET A 65 2.28 -12.39 2.67
C MET A 65 1.26 -12.89 1.65
N THR A 66 1.01 -12.17 0.54
CA THR A 66 0.07 -12.62 -0.49
C THR A 66 0.52 -13.90 -1.21
N SER A 67 1.83 -14.16 -1.23
CA SER A 67 2.44 -15.32 -1.87
C SER A 67 2.61 -16.53 -0.94
N SER A 68 2.34 -16.36 0.36
CA SER A 68 2.62 -17.37 1.37
C SER A 68 1.51 -18.42 1.49
N LYS A 69 1.91 -19.70 1.51
CA LYS A 69 0.99 -20.85 1.66
C LYS A 69 0.68 -21.21 3.11
N SER A 70 1.40 -20.61 4.06
CA SER A 70 1.27 -20.90 5.48
C SER A 70 0.42 -19.86 6.23
N GLU A 71 -0.04 -18.83 5.54
CA GLU A 71 -0.90 -17.78 6.10
C GLU A 71 -2.36 -18.20 6.17
N ASN A 72 -3.09 -17.58 7.09
CA ASN A 72 -4.55 -17.62 7.07
C ASN A 72 -5.08 -16.96 5.79
N VAL A 73 -6.03 -17.62 5.12
CA VAL A 73 -6.63 -17.13 3.86
C VAL A 73 -7.17 -15.71 3.98
N LEU A 74 -7.82 -15.36 5.09
CA LEU A 74 -8.35 -14.00 5.31
C LEU A 74 -7.22 -12.97 5.47
N THR A 75 -6.08 -13.36 6.04
CA THR A 75 -4.91 -12.51 6.18
C THR A 75 -4.26 -12.25 4.83
N VAL A 76 -4.14 -13.27 3.98
CA VAL A 76 -3.68 -13.15 2.58
C VAL A 76 -4.58 -12.19 1.81
N GLU A 77 -5.90 -12.38 1.89
CA GLU A 77 -6.89 -11.53 1.20
C GLU A 77 -6.80 -10.06 1.67
N LYS A 78 -6.66 -9.82 2.97
CA LYS A 78 -6.51 -8.46 3.51
C LYS A 78 -5.19 -7.82 3.11
N ALA A 79 -4.09 -8.58 3.07
CA ALA A 79 -2.81 -8.08 2.58
C ALA A 79 -2.92 -7.68 1.10
N ASP A 80 -3.59 -8.49 0.28
CA ASP A 80 -3.80 -8.22 -1.13
C ASP A 80 -4.66 -6.96 -1.34
N LYS A 81 -5.79 -6.84 -0.64
CA LYS A 81 -6.63 -5.64 -0.66
C LYS A 81 -5.95 -4.39 -0.13
N THR A 82 -5.03 -4.55 0.83
CA THR A 82 -4.20 -3.44 1.29
C THR A 82 -3.30 -2.97 0.17
N LEU A 83 -2.64 -3.88 -0.56
CA LEU A 83 -1.84 -3.53 -1.72
C LEU A 83 -2.68 -2.84 -2.80
N GLU A 84 -3.87 -3.34 -3.13
CA GLU A 84 -4.78 -2.70 -4.09
C GLU A 84 -5.07 -1.23 -3.73
N ASN A 85 -5.33 -0.95 -2.45
CA ASN A 85 -5.57 0.43 -1.99
C ASN A 85 -4.34 1.34 -2.13
N LEU A 86 -3.14 0.78 -2.05
CA LEU A 86 -1.87 1.50 -2.20
C LEU A 86 -1.53 1.83 -3.66
N GLU A 87 -2.17 1.19 -4.64
CA GLU A 87 -1.89 1.35 -6.07
C GLU A 87 -2.22 2.76 -6.61
N LYS A 88 -2.93 3.58 -5.83
CA LYS A 88 -3.23 4.99 -6.17
C LYS A 88 -1.98 5.86 -6.25
N ASN A 89 -0.89 5.46 -5.61
CA ASN A 89 0.36 6.20 -5.59
C ASN A 89 1.39 5.52 -6.50
N GLU A 90 1.90 6.27 -7.49
CA GLU A 90 2.86 5.74 -8.46
C GLU A 90 4.15 5.21 -7.82
N ASN A 91 4.61 5.81 -6.72
CA ASN A 91 5.78 5.33 -6.00
C ASN A 91 5.53 3.97 -5.33
N ASN A 92 4.30 3.75 -4.82
CA ASN A 92 3.91 2.46 -4.28
C ASN A 92 3.82 1.41 -5.40
N VAL A 93 3.24 1.76 -6.54
CA VAL A 93 3.19 0.88 -7.73
C VAL A 93 4.59 0.49 -8.18
N ARG A 94 5.53 1.45 -8.22
CA ARG A 94 6.93 1.18 -8.52
C ARG A 94 7.55 0.18 -7.53
N GLN A 95 7.38 0.41 -6.24
CA GLN A 95 7.87 -0.51 -5.20
C GLN A 95 7.24 -1.90 -5.34
N MET A 96 5.93 -2.00 -5.64
CA MET A 96 5.27 -3.29 -5.88
C MET A 96 5.90 -4.04 -7.06
N ALA A 97 6.23 -3.33 -8.14
CA ALA A 97 6.91 -3.92 -9.29
C ALA A 97 8.33 -4.40 -8.95
N GLU A 98 9.08 -3.63 -8.16
CA GLU A 98 10.40 -4.03 -7.65
C GLU A 98 10.31 -5.30 -6.76
N ASN A 99 9.16 -5.55 -6.14
CA ASN A 99 8.86 -6.74 -5.35
C ASN A 99 8.12 -7.85 -6.14
N GLY A 100 7.99 -7.73 -7.46
CA GLY A 100 7.44 -8.78 -8.33
C GLY A 100 5.92 -8.74 -8.57
N ARG A 101 5.17 -7.81 -7.94
CA ARG A 101 3.75 -7.57 -8.25
C ARG A 101 3.66 -6.58 -9.41
N LEU A 102 3.69 -7.10 -10.64
CA LEU A 102 3.77 -6.29 -11.87
C LEU A 102 2.42 -5.78 -12.40
N GLN A 103 1.30 -6.39 -11.99
CA GLN A 103 -0.02 -6.07 -12.54
C GLN A 103 -0.40 -4.58 -12.37
N PRO A 104 -0.15 -3.91 -11.22
CA PRO A 104 -0.48 -2.50 -11.06
C PRO A 104 0.31 -1.58 -12.00
N LEU A 105 1.60 -1.90 -12.21
CA LEU A 105 2.44 -1.15 -13.15
C LEU A 105 1.94 -1.31 -14.59
N LEU A 106 1.53 -2.52 -14.98
CA LEU A 106 0.95 -2.76 -16.31
C LEU A 106 -0.35 -1.98 -16.51
N THR A 107 -1.22 -1.94 -15.50
CA THR A 107 -2.45 -1.15 -15.53
C THR A 107 -2.15 0.33 -15.77
N LEU A 108 -1.22 0.91 -14.98
CA LEU A 108 -0.84 2.32 -15.09
C LEU A 108 -0.27 2.66 -16.48
N LEU A 109 0.57 1.80 -17.04
CA LEU A 109 1.13 1.98 -18.39
C LEU A 109 0.04 1.96 -19.49
N LEU A 110 -0.93 1.05 -19.37
CA LEU A 110 -2.03 0.95 -20.34
C LEU A 110 -2.97 2.16 -20.28
N GLU A 111 -3.27 2.65 -19.08
CA GLU A 111 -4.08 3.86 -18.89
C GLU A 111 -3.38 5.10 -19.46
N GLY A 112 -2.09 5.27 -19.17
CA GLY A 112 -1.29 6.37 -19.74
C GLY A 112 -1.23 6.33 -21.27
N THR A 113 -1.10 5.14 -21.86
CA THR A 113 -1.11 4.97 -23.33
C THR A 113 -2.48 5.34 -23.92
N THR A 114 -3.55 5.00 -23.22
CA THR A 114 -4.93 5.32 -23.63
C THR A 114 -5.18 6.83 -23.60
N TYR A 115 -4.68 7.54 -22.57
CA TYR A 115 -4.77 8.99 -22.49
C TYR A 115 -4.07 9.70 -23.65
N ILE A 116 -2.85 9.25 -24.01
CA ILE A 116 -2.10 9.79 -25.15
C ILE A 116 -2.88 9.58 -26.45
N SER A 117 -3.48 8.40 -26.63
CA SER A 117 -4.30 8.08 -27.81
C SER A 117 -5.52 8.98 -27.93
N PHE A 118 -6.27 9.20 -26.83
CA PHE A 118 -7.40 10.13 -26.81
C PHE A 118 -6.99 11.58 -27.07
N HIS A 119 -5.87 12.02 -26.49
CA HIS A 119 -5.36 13.37 -26.71
C HIS A 119 -5.01 13.61 -28.18
N ILE A 120 -4.34 12.64 -28.83
CA ILE A 120 -4.03 12.72 -30.27
C ILE A 120 -5.33 12.78 -31.09
N LEU A 121 -6.34 11.97 -30.77
CA LEU A 121 -7.62 11.95 -31.49
C LEU A 121 -8.43 13.26 -31.34
N MET A 122 -8.30 13.97 -30.23
CA MET A 122 -8.98 15.27 -30.03
C MET A 122 -8.30 16.45 -30.75
N LEU A 123 -7.09 16.25 -31.30
CA LEU A 123 -6.35 17.26 -32.05
C LEU A 123 -6.62 17.23 -33.57
N TYR A 124 -7.49 16.33 -34.05
CA TYR A 124 -7.93 16.21 -35.45
C TYR A 124 -9.43 16.47 -35.59
#